data_AF-A0A8S9ZNI4-F1
#
_entry.id   AF-A0A8S9ZNI4-F1
#
_cell.length_a   1.000
_cell.length_b   1.000
_cell.length_c   1.000
_cell.angle_alpha   90.00
_cell.angle_beta   90.00
_cell.angle_gamma   90.00
#
_symmetry.space_group_name_H-M   'P 1'
#
loop_
_entity.id
_entity.type
_entity.pdbx_description
1 polymer ?
#
loop_
_entity_poly.entity_id
_entity_poly.type
_entity_poly.pdbx_seq_one_letter_code
_entity_poly.pdbx_strand_id
1 'polypeptide(L)'
;MLNCELIDGIINTKVTDLGLFTDSINLKYKEEMLAKARNLITNTICDTIFKTIQDRVNRILHKLPLFLSISDILVTLFGRINNIEESVKKGCNVSTSSFSDNNFDKLLDFFDLNLLNRLLINLEFLDSFAGEDYFSVGLLGSSFVVKNNSEKNIIKLNSHNDNDLLFKFENQENLDLEIDNFFDDNLQNNTCTNILNNTKDFKWKNGSMEIIFSQQLVNNVLLKANLLGINVGQNSFMFGQLLRTNCDLDNVCLGDSMPEASELYPNEQLELKILPIEAPTLNITEDLAIFTLSGVGIFFLARDRLGKPIARIPFSTIFELNIGNGKAVLTIPKLEIHDNVDFFNISQKILQESFVESIHNIIINFARKIINSSDFNNILEQKLCEWGILNPNIKLLNNGFIILNVKEIDILINN
;
A
#
# COMPACT_ATOMS: atom_id res chain seq x y z
N MET A 1 -23.18 19.18 -11.23
CA MET A 1 -22.64 20.25 -12.10
C MET A 1 -23.59 21.43 -12.00
N LEU A 2 -23.14 22.58 -11.50
CA LEU A 2 -24.06 23.68 -11.15
C LEU A 2 -24.38 24.60 -12.34
N ASN A 3 -23.54 24.66 -13.38
CA ASN A 3 -23.78 25.41 -14.62
C ASN A 3 -23.02 24.76 -15.81
N CYS A 4 -23.62 24.76 -17.01
CA CYS A 4 -22.99 24.43 -18.29
C CYS A 4 -23.49 25.41 -19.35
N GLU A 5 -22.58 26.08 -20.05
CA GLU A 5 -22.89 27.13 -21.02
C GLU A 5 -21.92 27.08 -22.20
N LEU A 6 -22.42 27.39 -23.40
CA LEU A 6 -21.59 27.68 -24.58
C LEU A 6 -21.39 29.19 -24.72
N ILE A 7 -20.24 29.68 -24.23
CA ILE A 7 -19.91 31.10 -24.15
C ILE A 7 -19.60 31.67 -25.54
N ASP A 8 -18.85 30.95 -26.39
CA ASP A 8 -18.37 31.44 -27.70
C ASP A 8 -18.51 30.39 -28.83
N GLY A 9 -18.68 30.86 -30.08
CA GLY A 9 -18.77 30.02 -31.27
C GLY A 9 -19.60 30.60 -32.42
N ILE A 10 -19.25 30.22 -33.66
CA ILE A 10 -19.99 30.58 -34.87
C ILE A 10 -20.97 29.45 -35.21
N ILE A 11 -22.27 29.73 -35.10
CA ILE A 11 -23.33 28.84 -35.57
C ILE A 11 -23.85 29.44 -36.88
N ASN A 12 -23.86 28.65 -37.96
CA ASN A 12 -24.46 29.06 -39.22
C ASN A 12 -25.61 28.11 -39.56
N THR A 13 -26.83 28.64 -39.62
CA THR A 13 -28.03 27.89 -39.95
C THR A 13 -28.60 28.39 -41.26
N LYS A 14 -28.80 27.50 -42.23
CA LYS A 14 -29.45 27.80 -43.50
C LYS A 14 -30.44 26.70 -43.82
N VAL A 15 -31.65 27.07 -44.22
CA VAL A 15 -32.61 26.12 -44.79
C VAL A 15 -32.33 26.00 -46.28
N THR A 16 -32.24 24.76 -46.78
CA THR A 16 -32.08 24.44 -48.21
C THR A 16 -33.40 23.92 -48.79
N ASP A 17 -33.49 23.88 -50.12
CA ASP A 17 -34.54 23.15 -50.85
C ASP A 17 -35.99 23.63 -50.66
N LEU A 18 -36.17 24.94 -50.39
CA LEU A 18 -37.48 25.62 -50.35
C LEU A 18 -37.82 26.36 -51.66
N GLY A 19 -37.04 26.13 -52.72
CA GLY A 19 -37.22 26.77 -54.02
C GLY A 19 -37.12 28.30 -53.95
N LEU A 20 -38.08 29.01 -54.56
CA LEU A 20 -38.10 30.48 -54.63
C LEU A 20 -38.13 31.17 -53.25
N PHE A 21 -38.51 30.46 -52.19
CA PHE A 21 -38.62 31.02 -50.84
C PHE A 21 -37.36 30.85 -50.00
N THR A 22 -36.37 30.09 -50.47
CA THR A 22 -35.15 29.79 -49.71
C THR A 22 -34.45 31.05 -49.19
N ASP A 23 -34.21 32.03 -50.06
CA ASP A 23 -33.49 33.25 -49.65
C ASP A 23 -34.37 34.18 -48.80
N SER A 24 -35.67 34.24 -49.08
CA SER A 24 -36.62 35.06 -48.31
C SER A 24 -36.78 34.56 -46.88
N ILE A 25 -36.82 33.23 -46.70
CA ILE A 25 -36.94 32.59 -45.38
C ILE A 25 -35.63 32.70 -44.61
N ASN A 26 -34.49 32.43 -45.26
CA ASN A 26 -33.17 32.57 -44.63
C ASN A 26 -32.87 34.03 -44.24
N LEU A 27 -33.37 35.03 -44.98
CA LEU A 27 -33.24 36.43 -44.60
C LEU A 27 -34.16 36.81 -43.43
N LYS A 28 -35.43 36.38 -43.49
CA LYS A 28 -36.45 36.78 -42.50
C LYS A 28 -36.28 36.12 -41.14
N TYR A 29 -35.89 34.85 -41.10
CA TYR A 29 -35.84 34.04 -39.87
C TYR A 29 -34.42 33.75 -39.38
N LYS A 30 -33.40 34.39 -39.96
CA LYS A 30 -31.99 34.18 -39.62
C LYS A 30 -31.74 34.17 -38.11
N GLU A 31 -32.14 35.25 -37.43
CA GLU A 31 -31.90 35.44 -36.00
C GLU A 31 -32.67 34.44 -35.13
N GLU A 32 -33.90 34.11 -35.52
CA GLU A 32 -34.74 33.13 -34.82
C GLU A 32 -34.20 31.70 -34.96
N MET A 33 -33.76 31.33 -36.17
CA MET A 33 -33.12 30.04 -36.44
C MET A 33 -31.79 29.91 -35.68
N LEU A 34 -30.98 30.97 -35.66
CA LEU A 34 -29.72 31.00 -34.93
C LEU A 34 -29.93 30.88 -33.42
N ALA A 35 -30.86 31.65 -32.84
CA ALA A 35 -31.18 31.57 -31.41
C ALA A 35 -31.68 30.17 -31.02
N LYS A 36 -32.58 29.58 -31.82
CA LYS A 36 -33.11 28.25 -31.56
C LYS A 36 -32.06 27.15 -31.72
N ALA A 37 -31.21 27.25 -32.74
CA ALA A 37 -30.11 26.31 -32.93
C ALA A 37 -29.08 26.40 -31.81
N ARG A 38 -28.71 27.61 -31.36
CA ARG A 38 -27.80 27.79 -30.22
C ARG A 38 -28.36 27.16 -28.95
N ASN A 39 -29.64 27.38 -28.66
CA ASN A 39 -30.30 26.78 -27.50
C ASN A 39 -30.32 25.24 -27.59
N LEU A 40 -30.73 24.69 -28.75
CA LEU A 40 -30.75 23.24 -28.96
C LEU A 40 -29.37 22.60 -28.84
N ILE A 41 -28.34 23.19 -29.45
CA ILE A 41 -26.96 22.68 -29.39
C ILE A 41 -26.43 22.76 -27.96
N THR A 42 -26.65 23.88 -27.26
CA THR A 42 -26.20 24.05 -25.86
C THR A 42 -26.83 22.99 -24.97
N ASN A 43 -28.15 22.80 -25.03
CA ASN A 43 -28.84 21.80 -24.23
C ASN A 43 -28.35 20.38 -24.59
N THR A 44 -28.26 20.05 -25.88
CA THR A 44 -27.80 18.72 -26.32
C THR A 44 -26.37 18.42 -25.84
N ILE A 45 -25.45 19.37 -25.96
CA ILE A 45 -24.06 19.20 -25.55
C ILE A 45 -23.97 19.09 -24.03
N CYS A 46 -24.62 19.99 -23.30
CA CYS A 46 -24.62 19.97 -21.84
C CYS A 46 -25.26 18.69 -21.28
N ASP A 47 -26.37 18.24 -21.85
CA ASP A 47 -27.01 16.96 -21.49
C ASP A 47 -26.08 15.78 -21.76
N THR A 48 -25.40 15.79 -22.91
CA THR A 48 -24.43 14.73 -23.28
C THR A 48 -23.24 14.72 -22.32
N ILE A 49 -22.69 15.88 -21.98
CA ILE A 49 -21.58 16.00 -21.01
C ILE A 49 -22.04 15.51 -19.64
N PHE A 50 -23.19 15.98 -19.16
CA PHE A 50 -23.74 15.59 -17.88
C PHE A 50 -23.96 14.08 -17.80
N LYS A 51 -24.59 13.50 -18.81
CA LYS A 51 -24.80 12.06 -18.92
C LYS A 51 -23.47 11.30 -18.98
N THR A 52 -22.47 11.81 -19.72
CA THR A 52 -21.15 11.18 -19.78
C THR A 52 -20.44 11.19 -18.43
N ILE A 53 -20.53 12.30 -17.68
CA ILE A 53 -19.99 12.40 -16.33
C ILE A 53 -20.68 11.39 -15.40
N GLN A 54 -22.01 11.35 -15.41
CA GLN A 54 -22.76 10.41 -14.57
C GLN A 54 -22.49 8.95 -14.93
N ASP A 55 -22.57 8.60 -16.22
CA ASP A 55 -22.52 7.21 -16.66
C ASP A 55 -21.11 6.63 -16.66
N ARG A 56 -20.08 7.46 -16.90
CA ARG A 56 -18.69 7.00 -17.01
C ARG A 56 -17.83 7.41 -15.81
N VAL A 57 -17.81 8.70 -15.47
CA VAL A 57 -16.90 9.21 -14.43
C VAL A 57 -17.34 8.72 -13.05
N ASN A 58 -18.61 8.95 -12.69
CA ASN A 58 -19.11 8.49 -11.39
C ASN A 58 -19.05 6.97 -11.29
N ARG A 59 -19.36 6.25 -12.37
CA ARG A 59 -19.25 4.78 -12.39
C ARG A 59 -17.84 4.29 -12.13
N ILE A 60 -16.81 4.96 -12.64
CA ILE A 60 -15.41 4.63 -12.36
C ILE A 60 -15.06 4.98 -10.90
N LEU A 61 -15.50 6.14 -10.41
CA LEU A 61 -15.28 6.53 -9.01
C LEU A 61 -15.97 5.58 -8.02
N HIS A 62 -17.15 5.05 -8.37
CA HIS A 62 -17.85 4.03 -7.58
C HIS A 62 -17.15 2.67 -7.56
N LYS A 63 -16.19 2.43 -8.46
CA LYS A 63 -15.35 1.22 -8.44
C LYS A 63 -14.14 1.35 -7.52
N LEU A 64 -13.88 2.53 -6.95
CA LEU A 64 -12.83 2.67 -5.97
C LEU A 64 -13.15 1.79 -4.76
N PRO A 65 -12.21 0.95 -4.31
CA PRO A 65 -12.46 0.08 -3.17
C PRO A 65 -12.63 0.92 -1.91
N LEU A 66 -13.69 0.68 -1.17
CA LEU A 66 -13.89 1.28 0.16
C LEU A 66 -12.92 0.68 1.18
N PHE A 67 -12.54 -0.58 1.00
CA PHE A 67 -11.65 -1.28 1.91
C PHE A 67 -10.51 -1.94 1.14
N LEU A 68 -9.28 -1.73 1.63
CA LEU A 68 -8.07 -2.40 1.15
C LEU A 68 -7.50 -3.32 2.23
N SER A 69 -7.19 -4.55 1.85
CA SER A 69 -6.50 -5.51 2.70
C SER A 69 -5.00 -5.25 2.73
N ILE A 70 -4.39 -5.30 3.92
CA ILE A 70 -2.93 -5.21 4.05
C ILE A 70 -2.24 -6.37 3.34
N SER A 71 -2.84 -7.57 3.35
CA SER A 71 -2.32 -8.70 2.59
C SER A 71 -2.24 -8.38 1.09
N ASP A 72 -3.29 -7.83 0.51
CA ASP A 72 -3.33 -7.51 -0.93
C ASP A 72 -2.30 -6.44 -1.31
N ILE A 73 -2.13 -5.43 -0.45
CA ILE A 73 -1.09 -4.39 -0.62
C ILE A 73 0.30 -5.05 -0.62
N LEU A 74 0.60 -5.90 0.37
CA LEU A 74 1.90 -6.57 0.47
C LEU A 74 2.13 -7.52 -0.72
N VAL A 75 1.13 -8.30 -1.11
CA VAL A 75 1.20 -9.20 -2.25
C VAL A 75 1.47 -8.43 -3.52
N THR A 76 0.88 -7.25 -3.69
CA THR A 76 1.13 -6.52 -4.94
C THR A 76 2.47 -5.79 -4.97
N LEU A 77 2.90 -5.22 -3.83
CA LEU A 77 4.21 -4.55 -3.76
C LEU A 77 5.37 -5.54 -3.80
N PHE A 78 5.23 -6.71 -3.18
CA PHE A 78 6.34 -7.65 -2.99
C PHE A 78 6.17 -8.97 -3.73
N GLY A 79 4.95 -9.39 -4.03
CA GLY A 79 4.67 -10.69 -4.66
C GLY A 79 5.11 -10.79 -6.12
N ARG A 80 5.06 -12.01 -6.67
CA ARG A 80 5.51 -12.28 -8.03
C ARG A 80 4.61 -11.61 -9.06
N ILE A 81 5.22 -11.03 -10.08
CA ILE A 81 4.49 -10.49 -11.22
C ILE A 81 4.11 -11.67 -12.11
N ASN A 82 2.82 -11.96 -12.21
CA ASN A 82 2.33 -13.15 -12.90
C ASN A 82 2.10 -12.91 -14.40
N ASN A 83 1.90 -11.66 -14.83
CA ASN A 83 1.49 -11.32 -16.20
C ASN A 83 2.48 -10.35 -16.89
N ILE A 84 3.66 -10.89 -17.24
CA ILE A 84 4.69 -10.14 -17.98
C ILE A 84 4.16 -9.61 -19.32
N GLU A 85 3.32 -10.39 -20.02
CA GLU A 85 2.75 -9.97 -21.31
C GLU A 85 1.82 -8.75 -21.21
N GLU A 86 1.09 -8.61 -20.10
CA GLU A 86 0.19 -7.48 -19.88
C GLU A 86 0.97 -6.22 -19.49
N SER A 87 2.04 -6.38 -18.71
CA SER A 87 2.97 -5.31 -18.35
C SER A 87 3.68 -4.72 -19.58
N VAL A 88 4.11 -5.57 -20.51
CA VAL A 88 4.73 -5.13 -21.79
C VAL A 88 3.73 -4.41 -22.69
N LYS A 89 2.45 -4.83 -22.70
CA LYS A 89 1.40 -4.13 -23.45
C LYS A 89 1.12 -2.73 -22.90
N LYS A 90 1.31 -2.51 -21.60
CA LYS A 90 1.16 -1.21 -20.90
C LYS A 90 2.41 -0.33 -20.95
N GLY A 91 3.26 -0.52 -21.96
CA GLY A 91 4.40 0.36 -22.24
C GLY A 91 5.59 0.22 -21.30
N CYS A 92 5.57 -0.72 -20.35
CA CYS A 92 6.69 -0.89 -19.42
C CYS A 92 7.89 -1.49 -20.14
N ASN A 93 9.06 -0.83 -20.03
CA ASN A 93 10.35 -1.35 -20.47
C ASN A 93 10.80 -2.49 -19.53
N VAL A 94 10.12 -3.62 -19.64
CA VAL A 94 10.41 -4.82 -18.87
C VAL A 94 11.57 -5.56 -19.53
N SER A 95 12.78 -5.40 -18.99
CA SER A 95 13.89 -6.28 -19.34
C SER A 95 13.61 -7.68 -18.79
N THR A 96 13.43 -8.67 -19.67
CA THR A 96 13.13 -10.07 -19.33
C THR A 96 14.20 -10.75 -18.48
N SER A 97 15.42 -10.18 -18.39
CA SER A 97 16.51 -10.66 -17.54
C SER A 97 16.47 -10.16 -16.09
N SER A 98 15.64 -9.16 -15.74
CA SER A 98 15.56 -8.61 -14.36
C SER A 98 14.43 -9.22 -13.53
N PHE A 99 13.56 -10.04 -14.13
CA PHE A 99 12.40 -10.62 -13.46
C PHE A 99 12.71 -11.91 -12.69
N SER A 100 13.74 -12.66 -13.08
CA SER A 100 14.05 -13.96 -12.46
C SER A 100 14.79 -13.88 -11.12
N ASP A 101 15.43 -12.75 -10.83
CA ASP A 101 16.43 -12.66 -9.75
C ASP A 101 16.01 -11.71 -8.60
N ASN A 102 14.86 -11.05 -8.72
CA ASN A 102 14.37 -10.16 -7.67
C ASN A 102 13.74 -10.95 -6.53
N ASN A 103 14.57 -11.27 -5.52
CA ASN A 103 14.17 -11.96 -4.29
C ASN A 103 13.19 -11.17 -3.39
N PHE A 104 12.59 -10.08 -3.89
CA PHE A 104 11.63 -9.25 -3.15
C PHE A 104 10.38 -10.05 -2.72
N ASP A 105 9.98 -11.06 -3.49
CA ASP A 105 8.88 -11.98 -3.15
C ASP A 105 9.17 -12.76 -1.87
N LYS A 106 10.45 -13.01 -1.56
CA LYS A 106 10.88 -13.68 -0.32
C LYS A 106 10.58 -12.91 0.95
N LEU A 107 10.28 -11.61 0.87
CA LEU A 107 9.79 -10.85 2.04
C LEU A 107 8.44 -11.38 2.53
N LEU A 108 7.61 -11.91 1.62
CA LEU A 108 6.29 -12.41 1.99
C LEU A 108 6.35 -13.71 2.79
N ASP A 109 7.43 -14.47 2.67
CA ASP A 109 7.64 -15.74 3.40
C ASP A 109 7.67 -15.54 4.93
N PHE A 110 7.90 -14.31 5.39
CA PHE A 110 8.00 -13.98 6.81
C PHE A 110 6.65 -13.64 7.46
N PHE A 111 5.62 -13.36 6.67
CA PHE A 111 4.34 -12.84 7.17
C PHE A 111 3.21 -13.88 7.06
N ASP A 112 2.31 -13.91 8.04
CA ASP A 112 1.06 -14.67 7.94
C ASP A 112 0.02 -13.85 7.17
N LEU A 113 0.00 -14.03 5.84
CA LEU A 113 -0.92 -13.31 4.95
C LEU A 113 -2.39 -13.56 5.28
N ASN A 114 -2.75 -14.69 5.89
CA ASN A 114 -4.15 -14.96 6.28
C ASN A 114 -4.58 -14.05 7.44
N LEU A 115 -3.69 -13.84 8.41
CA LEU A 115 -3.93 -12.90 9.51
C LEU A 115 -3.97 -11.46 8.99
N LEU A 116 -3.06 -11.10 8.07
CA LEU A 116 -3.01 -9.76 7.49
C LEU A 116 -4.17 -9.47 6.54
N ASN A 117 -4.80 -10.50 5.95
CA ASN A 117 -5.97 -10.32 5.13
C ASN A 117 -7.18 -9.76 5.90
N ARG A 118 -7.16 -9.92 7.23
CA ARG A 118 -8.21 -9.43 8.13
C ARG A 118 -7.98 -7.99 8.57
N LEU A 119 -6.81 -7.43 8.30
CA LEU A 119 -6.45 -6.05 8.62
C LEU A 119 -6.76 -5.20 7.39
N LEU A 120 -7.74 -4.32 7.53
CA LEU A 120 -8.28 -3.51 6.43
C LEU A 120 -8.01 -2.03 6.67
N ILE A 121 -7.77 -1.29 5.59
CA ILE A 121 -7.73 0.17 5.55
C ILE A 121 -9.07 0.66 4.97
N ASN A 122 -9.75 1.54 5.72
CA ASN A 122 -10.94 2.26 5.26
C ASN A 122 -10.53 3.46 4.39
N LEU A 123 -11.00 3.48 3.15
CA LEU A 123 -10.81 4.53 2.17
C LEU A 123 -12.11 5.29 1.88
N GLU A 124 -12.99 5.41 2.87
CA GLU A 124 -14.15 6.27 2.78
C GLU A 124 -13.75 7.69 2.37
N PHE A 125 -14.48 8.21 1.38
CA PHE A 125 -14.30 9.56 0.87
C PHE A 125 -14.65 10.58 1.96
N LEU A 126 -13.71 11.45 2.29
CA LEU A 126 -13.91 12.54 3.25
C LEU A 126 -14.34 13.81 2.53
N ASP A 127 -13.48 14.29 1.65
CA ASP A 127 -13.63 15.55 0.96
C ASP A 127 -12.90 15.54 -0.38
N SER A 128 -13.17 16.55 -1.21
CA SER A 128 -12.37 16.84 -2.38
C SER A 128 -12.17 18.33 -2.53
N PHE A 129 -11.09 18.70 -3.19
CA PHE A 129 -10.73 20.09 -3.43
C PHE A 129 -10.15 20.23 -4.83
N ALA A 130 -10.57 21.26 -5.55
CA ALA A 130 -10.04 21.61 -6.85
C ALA A 130 -9.24 22.91 -6.72
N GLY A 131 -7.95 22.84 -7.03
CA GLY A 131 -7.09 24.01 -7.23
C GLY A 131 -7.16 24.52 -8.67
N GLU A 132 -6.29 25.47 -9.02
CA GLU A 132 -6.20 26.01 -10.39
C GLU A 132 -5.66 24.97 -11.38
N ASP A 133 -4.73 24.13 -10.94
CA ASP A 133 -3.98 23.16 -11.73
C ASP A 133 -4.00 21.73 -11.16
N TYR A 134 -4.72 21.48 -10.07
CA TYR A 134 -4.81 20.16 -9.43
C TYR A 134 -6.21 19.85 -8.90
N PHE A 135 -6.47 18.56 -8.72
CA PHE A 135 -7.65 18.05 -8.01
C PHE A 135 -7.19 17.05 -6.95
N SER A 136 -7.59 17.25 -5.71
CA SER A 136 -7.25 16.40 -4.58
C SER A 136 -8.49 15.72 -4.00
N VAL A 137 -8.33 14.47 -3.60
CA VAL A 137 -9.36 13.67 -2.92
C VAL A 137 -8.81 13.23 -1.58
N GLY A 138 -9.56 13.51 -0.51
CA GLY A 138 -9.27 13.07 0.84
C GLY A 138 -9.97 11.76 1.15
N LEU A 139 -9.21 10.80 1.68
CA LEU A 139 -9.69 9.49 2.10
C LEU A 139 -9.39 9.31 3.58
N LEU A 140 -10.24 8.58 4.30
CA LEU A 140 -10.14 8.44 5.77
C LEU A 140 -8.82 7.81 6.23
N GLY A 141 -8.40 6.69 5.62
CA GLY A 141 -7.14 6.02 5.97
C GLY A 141 -7.10 5.48 7.41
N SER A 142 -8.23 5.03 7.96
CA SER A 142 -8.25 4.36 9.27
C SER A 142 -8.11 2.85 9.10
N SER A 143 -7.48 2.15 10.05
CA SER A 143 -7.28 0.69 9.97
C SER A 143 -8.10 -0.05 11.02
N PHE A 144 -8.71 -1.17 10.64
CA PHE A 144 -9.49 -2.01 11.54
C PHE A 144 -9.26 -3.50 11.25
N VAL A 145 -9.57 -4.35 12.23
CA VAL A 145 -9.44 -5.81 12.14
C VAL A 145 -10.82 -6.43 12.08
N VAL A 146 -11.04 -7.31 11.11
CA VAL A 146 -12.28 -8.08 10.98
C VAL A 146 -12.19 -9.37 11.81
N LYS A 147 -13.17 -9.64 12.67
CA LYS A 147 -13.31 -10.92 13.38
C LYS A 147 -13.94 -11.99 12.46
N ASN A 148 -13.59 -13.27 12.69
CA ASN A 148 -13.71 -14.40 11.75
C ASN A 148 -15.09 -14.65 11.08
N ASN A 149 -15.04 -15.37 9.94
CA ASN A 149 -16.10 -15.87 9.04
C ASN A 149 -16.74 -14.91 8.04
N SER A 150 -15.96 -13.99 7.47
CA SER A 150 -16.52 -12.99 6.56
C SER A 150 -15.63 -12.59 5.37
N GLU A 151 -14.80 -13.49 4.83
CA GLU A 151 -14.21 -13.29 3.49
C GLU A 151 -15.30 -13.04 2.44
N LYS A 152 -16.47 -13.69 2.59
CA LYS A 152 -17.67 -13.40 1.80
C LYS A 152 -18.26 -12.00 2.04
N ASN A 153 -17.97 -11.35 3.17
CA ASN A 153 -18.45 -9.99 3.44
C ASN A 153 -17.49 -8.91 2.95
N ILE A 154 -16.18 -9.15 2.83
CA ILE A 154 -15.25 -8.16 2.24
C ILE A 154 -15.61 -7.93 0.76
N ILE A 155 -15.90 -9.01 0.02
CA ILE A 155 -16.41 -8.91 -1.36
C ILE A 155 -17.78 -8.24 -1.40
N LYS A 156 -18.65 -8.46 -0.39
CA LYS A 156 -19.95 -7.74 -0.28
C LYS A 156 -19.81 -6.26 0.08
N LEU A 157 -18.83 -5.90 0.91
CA LEU A 157 -18.55 -4.53 1.32
C LEU A 157 -18.05 -3.70 0.14
N ASN A 158 -17.27 -4.32 -0.76
CA ASN A 158 -16.82 -3.70 -2.00
C ASN A 158 -17.80 -3.90 -3.19
N SER A 159 -18.84 -4.73 -3.06
CA SER A 159 -19.88 -4.86 -4.10
C SER A 159 -20.95 -3.78 -3.92
N HIS A 160 -20.77 -2.65 -4.60
CA HIS A 160 -21.86 -1.70 -4.79
C HIS A 160 -22.84 -2.29 -5.82
N ASN A 161 -24.02 -2.71 -5.36
CA ASN A 161 -25.12 -3.01 -6.27
C ASN A 161 -25.49 -1.72 -7.03
N ASP A 162 -25.49 -1.81 -8.36
CA ASP A 162 -25.67 -0.70 -9.33
C ASP A 162 -27.00 0.10 -9.22
N ASN A 163 -27.81 -0.05 -8.16
CA ASN A 163 -29.19 0.47 -8.12
C ASN A 163 -29.55 1.48 -7.01
N ASP A 164 -28.68 1.80 -6.06
CA ASP A 164 -29.04 2.73 -4.97
C ASP A 164 -28.35 4.09 -5.12
N LEU A 165 -28.95 4.95 -5.93
CA LEU A 165 -28.84 6.40 -5.80
C LEU A 165 -29.54 6.80 -4.48
N LEU A 166 -28.78 7.30 -3.51
CA LEU A 166 -29.12 7.63 -2.11
C LEU A 166 -29.00 6.48 -1.10
N PHE A 167 -27.78 6.25 -0.59
CA PHE A 167 -27.63 5.81 0.79
C PHE A 167 -27.56 7.04 1.70
N LYS A 168 -28.70 7.39 2.29
CA LYS A 168 -28.70 7.91 3.66
C LYS A 168 -28.26 6.75 4.55
N PHE A 169 -27.37 7.01 5.50
CA PHE A 169 -27.11 6.13 6.64
C PHE A 169 -28.41 5.97 7.43
N GLU A 170 -29.24 5.01 7.06
CA GLU A 170 -30.33 4.51 7.89
C GLU A 170 -30.15 2.99 8.08
N ASN A 171 -30.05 2.63 9.36
CA ASN A 171 -30.16 1.30 9.96
C ASN A 171 -28.90 0.42 10.01
N GLN A 172 -28.16 0.67 11.08
CA GLN A 172 -27.03 -0.08 11.62
C GLN A 172 -27.44 -1.39 12.34
N GLU A 173 -28.46 -2.12 11.86
CA GLU A 173 -29.03 -3.26 12.63
C GLU A 173 -28.97 -4.64 11.97
N ASN A 174 -28.30 -4.85 10.83
CA ASN A 174 -28.26 -6.21 10.22
C ASN A 174 -26.90 -6.65 9.64
N LEU A 175 -25.80 -6.11 10.14
CA LEU A 175 -24.48 -6.69 9.90
C LEU A 175 -23.83 -6.99 11.26
N ASP A 176 -23.95 -8.23 11.73
CA ASP A 176 -23.21 -8.74 12.89
C ASP A 176 -21.71 -8.84 12.53
N LEU A 177 -21.08 -7.70 12.25
CA LEU A 177 -19.63 -7.54 12.29
C LEU A 177 -19.31 -6.96 13.66
N GLU A 178 -18.78 -7.79 14.56
CA GLU A 178 -18.09 -7.27 15.74
C GLU A 178 -16.82 -6.55 15.27
N ILE A 179 -16.94 -5.24 15.07
CA ILE A 179 -15.83 -4.32 14.88
C ILE A 179 -15.34 -3.94 16.28
N ASP A 180 -14.07 -4.21 16.58
CA ASP A 180 -13.45 -3.65 17.79
C ASP A 180 -13.26 -2.14 17.59
N ASN A 181 -14.30 -1.38 17.94
CA ASN A 181 -14.32 0.08 17.94
C ASN A 181 -13.45 0.60 19.08
N PHE A 182 -12.13 0.58 18.88
CA PHE A 182 -11.21 1.46 19.61
C PHE A 182 -10.90 2.63 18.68
N PHE A 183 -11.82 3.59 18.63
CA PHE A 183 -11.58 4.90 18.05
C PHE A 183 -10.93 5.78 19.11
N ASP A 184 -9.81 6.40 18.75
CA ASP A 184 -9.31 7.59 19.42
C ASP A 184 -9.92 8.77 18.66
N ASP A 185 -10.87 9.47 19.29
CA ASP A 185 -11.74 10.50 18.69
C ASP A 185 -11.01 11.79 18.24
N ASN A 186 -9.68 11.79 18.20
CA ASN A 186 -8.87 12.99 17.95
C ASN A 186 -8.48 13.24 16.49
N LEU A 187 -8.99 12.47 15.53
CA LEU A 187 -8.66 12.58 14.09
C LEU A 187 -9.62 13.46 13.26
N GLN A 188 -10.56 14.16 13.89
CA GLN A 188 -11.60 14.96 13.21
C GLN A 188 -11.13 16.26 12.53
N ASN A 189 -9.82 16.58 12.49
CA ASN A 189 -9.31 17.85 11.92
C ASN A 189 -8.40 17.70 10.69
N ASN A 190 -8.26 16.51 10.10
CA ASN A 190 -7.43 16.31 8.91
C ASN A 190 -8.26 16.40 7.62
N THR A 191 -8.70 17.61 7.25
CA THR A 191 -9.25 17.88 5.90
C THR A 191 -8.12 18.04 4.89
N CYS A 192 -8.39 17.83 3.59
CA CYS A 192 -7.42 18.08 2.50
C CYS A 192 -6.79 19.48 2.62
N THR A 193 -7.59 20.47 3.01
CA THR A 193 -7.17 21.87 3.19
C THR A 193 -6.17 22.07 4.31
N ASN A 194 -6.25 21.32 5.42
CA ASN A 194 -5.31 21.44 6.54
C ASN A 194 -3.96 20.78 6.23
N ILE A 195 -3.96 19.69 5.45
CA ILE A 195 -2.72 19.03 4.99
C ILE A 195 -1.96 19.96 4.03
N LEU A 196 -2.66 20.55 3.05
CA LEU A 196 -2.08 21.49 2.07
C LEU A 196 -1.52 22.76 2.74
N ASN A 197 -2.15 23.26 3.81
CA ASN A 197 -1.68 24.45 4.53
C ASN A 197 -0.47 24.18 5.43
N ASN A 198 -0.34 22.96 5.96
CA ASN A 198 0.79 22.56 6.81
C ASN A 198 2.03 22.15 5.99
N THR A 199 1.90 21.96 4.68
CA THR A 199 2.99 21.65 3.77
C THR A 199 3.38 22.87 2.93
N LYS A 200 3.89 23.93 3.57
CA LYS A 200 4.34 25.16 2.88
C LYS A 200 5.40 24.96 1.78
N ASP A 201 6.03 23.78 1.73
CA ASP A 201 7.01 23.39 0.71
C ASP A 201 6.44 22.51 -0.40
N PHE A 202 5.12 22.26 -0.40
CA PHE A 202 4.46 21.46 -1.43
C PHE A 202 4.29 22.25 -2.71
N LYS A 203 5.29 22.18 -3.59
CA LYS A 203 5.14 22.58 -4.99
C LYS A 203 4.84 21.32 -5.80
N TRP A 204 3.58 21.20 -6.25
CA TRP A 204 3.20 20.23 -7.26
C TRP A 204 4.22 20.27 -8.40
N LYS A 205 4.91 19.16 -8.63
CA LYS A 205 5.83 19.01 -9.76
C LYS A 205 5.11 18.26 -10.88
N ASN A 206 5.41 18.62 -12.13
CA ASN A 206 4.96 17.97 -13.36
C ASN A 206 4.87 16.43 -13.24
N GLY A 207 3.70 15.93 -12.86
CA GLY A 207 3.38 14.52 -12.70
C GLY A 207 1.87 14.33 -12.80
N SER A 208 1.45 13.16 -13.27
CA SER A 208 0.03 12.85 -13.49
C SER A 208 -0.76 12.66 -12.18
N MET A 209 -0.10 12.21 -11.10
CA MET A 209 -0.76 11.95 -9.82
C MET A 209 0.24 11.93 -8.66
N GLU A 210 -0.18 12.38 -7.49
CA GLU A 210 0.56 12.22 -6.24
C GLU A 210 -0.34 11.55 -5.20
N ILE A 211 0.17 10.48 -4.58
CA ILE A 211 -0.51 9.79 -3.47
C ILE A 211 0.24 10.12 -2.19
N ILE A 212 -0.48 10.67 -1.22
CA ILE A 212 0.08 11.12 0.05
C ILE A 212 -0.55 10.30 1.18
N PHE A 213 0.28 9.75 2.05
CA PHE A 213 -0.17 9.07 3.25
C PHE A 213 0.69 9.44 4.44
N SER A 214 0.10 9.43 5.63
CA SER A 214 0.77 9.82 6.86
C SER A 214 1.41 8.64 7.57
N GLN A 215 2.45 8.90 8.38
CA GLN A 215 3.00 7.91 9.31
C GLN A 215 1.94 7.39 10.28
N GLN A 216 0.90 8.19 10.58
CA GLN A 216 -0.22 7.78 11.44
C GLN A 216 -0.99 6.61 10.83
N LEU A 217 -1.20 6.57 9.51
CA LEU A 217 -1.82 5.43 8.85
C LEU A 217 -1.04 4.14 9.14
N VAL A 218 0.29 4.19 8.95
CA VAL A 218 1.15 3.02 9.18
C VAL A 218 1.16 2.64 10.66
N ASN A 219 1.27 3.61 11.57
CA ASN A 219 1.23 3.36 13.01
C ASN A 219 -0.12 2.80 13.48
N ASN A 220 -1.24 3.19 12.86
CA ASN A 220 -2.54 2.61 13.16
C ASN A 220 -2.60 1.12 12.76
N VAL A 221 -2.03 0.78 11.60
CA VAL A 221 -1.86 -0.62 11.15
C VAL A 221 -0.98 -1.39 12.13
N LEU A 222 0.15 -0.79 12.56
CA LEU A 222 1.06 -1.36 13.55
C LEU A 222 0.46 -1.41 14.98
N LEU A 223 -0.53 -0.60 15.33
CA LEU A 223 -1.19 -0.69 16.63
C LEU A 223 -2.01 -1.99 16.74
N LYS A 224 -2.52 -2.47 15.61
CA LYS A 224 -3.27 -3.73 15.51
C LYS A 224 -2.33 -4.94 15.30
N ALA A 225 -1.02 -4.75 15.54
CA ALA A 225 0.09 -5.69 15.25
C ALA A 225 0.16 -6.98 16.05
N ASN A 226 -0.80 -7.31 16.92
CA ASN A 226 -0.89 -8.68 17.44
C ASN A 226 -1.03 -9.74 16.31
N LEU A 227 -1.27 -9.27 15.08
CA LEU A 227 -1.32 -10.05 13.83
C LEU A 227 -0.03 -9.97 12.98
N LEU A 228 0.94 -9.11 13.30
CA LEU A 228 2.22 -8.96 12.56
C LEU A 228 3.31 -9.89 13.10
N GLY A 229 2.93 -11.13 13.44
CA GLY A 229 3.92 -12.15 13.81
C GLY A 229 4.83 -12.44 12.63
N ILE A 230 6.14 -12.34 12.84
CA ILE A 230 7.14 -12.74 11.85
C ILE A 230 7.48 -14.20 12.10
N ASN A 231 7.28 -15.03 11.09
CA ASN A 231 7.62 -16.46 11.13
C ASN A 231 8.91 -16.70 10.35
N VAL A 232 9.89 -17.31 11.01
CA VAL A 232 11.14 -17.73 10.40
C VAL A 232 11.25 -19.24 10.56
N GLY A 233 11.30 -19.96 9.45
CA GLY A 233 11.37 -21.42 9.45
C GLY A 233 12.36 -21.93 8.40
N GLN A 234 12.30 -23.24 8.14
CA GLN A 234 13.23 -23.90 7.22
C GLN A 234 13.27 -23.29 5.82
N ASN A 235 12.12 -22.79 5.34
CA ASN A 235 11.98 -22.23 3.99
C ASN A 235 12.28 -20.73 3.92
N SER A 236 12.51 -20.07 5.06
CA SER A 236 12.79 -18.63 5.09
C SER A 236 14.13 -18.35 4.44
N PHE A 237 14.10 -17.48 3.41
CA PHE A 237 15.28 -17.13 2.62
C PHE A 237 16.42 -16.64 3.52
N MET A 238 17.60 -17.27 3.41
CA MET A 238 18.81 -17.05 4.23
C MET A 238 18.72 -17.43 5.72
N PHE A 239 17.56 -17.30 6.36
CA PHE A 239 17.43 -17.57 7.80
C PHE A 239 17.12 -19.05 8.13
N GLY A 240 16.60 -19.83 7.19
CA GLY A 240 16.24 -21.24 7.46
C GLY A 240 17.44 -22.11 7.82
N GLN A 241 18.61 -21.86 7.22
CA GLN A 241 19.86 -22.56 7.54
C GLN A 241 20.40 -22.17 8.92
N LEU A 242 20.27 -20.90 9.31
CA LEU A 242 20.64 -20.42 10.64
C LEU A 242 19.90 -21.17 11.74
N LEU A 243 18.63 -21.52 11.51
CA LEU A 243 17.80 -22.20 12.51
C LEU A 243 18.09 -23.70 12.64
N ARG A 244 19.11 -24.23 11.95
CA ARG A 244 19.58 -25.59 12.19
C ARG A 244 20.44 -25.63 13.45
N THR A 245 20.27 -26.69 14.22
CA THR A 245 21.09 -26.95 15.41
C THR A 245 22.47 -27.49 15.03
N ASN A 246 22.61 -28.15 13.88
CA ASN A 246 23.87 -28.64 13.35
C ASN A 246 23.96 -28.38 11.84
N CYS A 247 25.19 -28.17 11.37
CA CYS A 247 25.48 -27.86 9.97
C CYS A 247 26.80 -28.52 9.55
N ASP A 248 26.94 -28.71 8.24
CA ASP A 248 28.20 -29.11 7.61
C ASP A 248 29.20 -27.93 7.59
N LEU A 249 30.48 -28.22 7.37
CA LEU A 249 31.61 -27.26 7.41
C LEU A 249 31.41 -25.96 6.58
N ASP A 250 30.56 -26.00 5.55
CA ASP A 250 30.36 -24.88 4.62
C ASP A 250 29.15 -23.99 4.97
N ASN A 251 28.37 -24.32 6.00
CA ASN A 251 27.16 -23.57 6.36
C ASN A 251 27.27 -22.99 7.78
N VAL A 252 26.69 -21.82 8.01
CA VAL A 252 26.55 -21.23 9.35
C VAL A 252 25.19 -21.61 9.92
N CYS A 253 25.18 -22.22 11.10
CA CYS A 253 23.94 -22.56 11.80
C CYS A 253 23.95 -22.12 13.26
N LEU A 254 22.83 -22.33 13.97
CA LEU A 254 22.67 -21.89 15.35
C LEU A 254 23.73 -22.52 16.24
N GLY A 255 24.05 -23.80 15.99
CA GLY A 255 25.07 -24.54 16.75
C GLY A 255 26.45 -23.90 16.77
N ASP A 256 26.85 -23.22 15.70
CA ASP A 256 28.16 -22.56 15.63
C ASP A 256 28.24 -21.36 16.56
N SER A 257 27.12 -20.65 16.73
CA SER A 257 27.03 -19.52 17.65
C SER A 257 26.64 -19.96 19.06
N MET A 258 25.88 -21.05 19.18
CA MET A 258 25.21 -21.53 20.40
C MET A 258 25.32 -23.07 20.50
N PRO A 259 26.46 -23.61 20.96
CA PRO A 259 26.68 -25.06 21.03
C PRO A 259 25.63 -25.81 21.86
N GLU A 260 25.06 -25.16 22.89
CA GLU A 260 24.04 -25.73 23.76
C GLU A 260 22.79 -26.17 22.99
N ALA A 261 22.45 -25.46 21.91
CA ALA A 261 21.34 -25.84 21.04
C ALA A 261 21.61 -27.18 20.32
N SER A 262 22.85 -27.40 19.88
CA SER A 262 23.30 -28.65 19.25
C SER A 262 23.38 -29.82 20.23
N GLU A 263 23.75 -29.55 21.48
CA GLU A 263 23.86 -30.57 22.53
C GLU A 263 22.49 -31.06 22.99
N LEU A 264 21.54 -30.14 23.20
CA LEU A 264 20.20 -30.46 23.67
C LEU A 264 19.29 -31.01 22.57
N TYR A 265 19.46 -30.52 21.33
CA TYR A 265 18.59 -30.85 20.20
C TYR A 265 19.41 -31.19 18.95
N PRO A 266 20.17 -32.29 18.95
CA PRO A 266 21.08 -32.60 17.86
C PRO A 266 20.35 -32.90 16.54
N ASN A 267 20.84 -32.33 15.44
CA ASN A 267 20.33 -32.48 14.07
C ASN A 267 18.86 -32.09 13.88
N GLU A 268 18.36 -31.18 14.72
CA GLU A 268 17.02 -30.63 14.62
C GLU A 268 16.98 -29.33 13.81
N GLN A 269 15.81 -29.09 13.19
CA GLN A 269 15.44 -27.81 12.60
C GLN A 269 14.56 -27.05 13.58
N LEU A 270 14.92 -25.79 13.84
CA LEU A 270 14.10 -24.89 14.64
C LEU A 270 13.21 -24.01 13.76
N GLU A 271 12.14 -23.53 14.38
CA GLU A 271 11.31 -22.43 13.91
C GLU A 271 11.36 -21.30 14.93
N LEU A 272 11.41 -20.07 14.45
CA LEU A 272 11.41 -18.86 15.25
C LEU A 272 10.16 -18.04 14.92
N LYS A 273 9.37 -17.73 15.95
CA LYS A 273 8.28 -16.75 15.85
C LYS A 273 8.68 -15.51 16.61
N ILE A 274 8.69 -14.37 15.92
CA ILE A 274 8.92 -13.07 16.52
C ILE A 274 7.57 -12.42 16.72
N LEU A 275 7.25 -12.12 17.98
CA LEU A 275 5.99 -11.51 18.36
C LEU A 275 6.26 -10.15 19.03
N PRO A 276 5.59 -9.07 18.60
CA PRO A 276 5.67 -7.80 19.30
C PRO A 276 5.06 -7.93 20.71
N ILE A 277 5.71 -7.36 21.71
CA ILE A 277 5.16 -7.25 23.08
C ILE A 277 4.45 -5.91 23.30
N GLU A 278 4.82 -4.92 22.50
CA GLU A 278 4.25 -3.58 22.45
C GLU A 278 4.03 -3.20 20.98
N ALA A 279 3.13 -2.24 20.72
CA ALA A 279 2.87 -1.78 19.36
C ALA A 279 4.17 -1.19 18.74
N PRO A 280 4.65 -1.73 17.62
CA PRO A 280 5.79 -1.16 16.91
C PRO A 280 5.47 0.27 16.46
N THR A 281 6.50 1.12 16.36
CA THR A 281 6.31 2.50 15.89
C THR A 281 7.20 2.80 14.69
N LEU A 282 6.63 3.54 13.75
CA LEU A 282 7.31 4.10 12.59
C LEU A 282 7.33 5.62 12.74
N ASN A 283 8.54 6.18 12.75
CA ASN A 283 8.76 7.61 12.69
C ASN A 283 9.42 7.96 11.37
N ILE A 284 8.89 8.97 10.68
CA ILE A 284 9.36 9.37 9.37
C ILE A 284 9.90 10.79 9.43
N THR A 285 11.09 10.94 8.87
CA THR A 285 11.78 12.21 8.64
C THR A 285 12.22 12.27 7.18
N GLU A 286 12.81 13.38 6.75
CA GLU A 286 13.30 13.54 5.38
C GLU A 286 14.29 12.43 5.02
N ASP A 287 13.93 11.67 3.98
CA ASP A 287 14.66 10.51 3.45
C ASP A 287 14.96 9.38 4.46
N LEU A 288 14.43 9.42 5.67
CA LEU A 288 14.70 8.42 6.72
C LEU A 288 13.43 7.98 7.44
N ALA A 289 13.19 6.68 7.41
CA ALA A 289 12.17 6.00 8.19
C ALA A 289 12.83 5.18 9.31
N ILE A 290 12.42 5.42 10.55
CA ILE A 290 12.91 4.72 11.74
C ILE A 290 11.79 3.84 12.27
N PHE A 291 11.98 2.53 12.21
CA PHE A 291 11.05 1.54 12.73
C PHE A 291 11.60 0.95 14.04
N THR A 292 10.82 1.02 15.10
CA THR A 292 11.19 0.48 16.42
C THR A 292 10.30 -0.69 16.77
N LEU A 293 10.92 -1.78 17.22
CA LEU A 293 10.25 -3.01 17.58
C LEU A 293 10.75 -3.50 18.93
N SER A 294 9.84 -3.71 19.86
CA SER A 294 10.07 -4.45 21.10
C SER A 294 9.28 -5.74 21.04
N GLY A 295 9.94 -6.88 21.26
CA GLY A 295 9.32 -8.17 21.02
C GLY A 295 9.97 -9.32 21.77
N VAL A 296 9.45 -10.51 21.51
CA VAL A 296 10.02 -11.78 21.96
C VAL A 296 10.19 -12.72 20.78
N GLY A 297 11.40 -13.25 20.62
CA GLY A 297 11.68 -14.36 19.72
C GLY A 297 11.43 -15.67 20.45
N ILE A 298 10.49 -16.47 19.96
CA ILE A 298 10.10 -17.76 20.55
C ILE A 298 10.53 -18.88 19.61
N PHE A 299 11.32 -19.82 20.12
CA PHE A 299 11.83 -20.95 19.37
C PHE A 299 10.99 -22.21 19.61
N PHE A 300 10.79 -22.97 18.53
CA PHE A 300 10.07 -24.24 18.50
C PHE A 300 10.88 -25.27 17.72
N LEU A 301 10.63 -26.55 17.97
CA LEU A 301 11.10 -27.62 17.10
C LEU A 301 10.17 -27.73 15.90
N ALA A 302 10.71 -27.69 14.68
CA ALA A 302 9.92 -27.71 13.45
C ALA A 302 9.04 -28.97 13.29
N ARG A 303 9.44 -30.10 13.89
CA ARG A 303 8.66 -31.34 13.88
C ARG A 303 7.34 -31.23 14.67
N ASP A 304 7.25 -30.31 15.62
CA ASP A 304 6.12 -30.19 16.53
C ASP A 304 5.16 -29.10 16.07
N ARG A 305 4.14 -29.46 15.27
CA ARG A 305 3.13 -28.52 14.73
C ARG A 305 2.33 -27.76 15.80
N LEU A 306 2.30 -28.26 17.03
CA LEU A 306 1.69 -27.64 18.22
C LEU A 306 2.75 -27.51 19.35
N GLY A 307 4.02 -27.40 18.95
CA GLY A 307 5.16 -27.53 19.84
C GLY A 307 5.12 -26.55 21.00
N LYS A 308 5.55 -27.04 22.16
CA LYS A 308 5.84 -26.17 23.29
C LYS A 308 7.06 -25.32 22.94
N PRO A 309 7.09 -24.04 23.34
CA PRO A 309 8.27 -23.21 23.14
C PRO A 309 9.45 -23.82 23.90
N ILE A 310 10.58 -23.95 23.22
CA ILE A 310 11.82 -24.49 23.79
C ILE A 310 12.79 -23.39 24.24
N ALA A 311 12.61 -22.18 23.73
CA ALA A 311 13.39 -21.02 24.14
C ALA A 311 12.66 -19.69 23.84
N ARG A 312 13.01 -18.63 24.57
CA ARG A 312 12.46 -17.28 24.47
C ARG A 312 13.54 -16.23 24.70
N ILE A 313 13.67 -15.31 23.74
CA ILE A 313 14.60 -14.18 23.81
C ILE A 313 13.79 -12.88 23.71
N PRO A 314 13.60 -12.14 24.81
CA PRO A 314 13.05 -10.79 24.75
C PRO A 314 14.10 -9.82 24.18
N PHE A 315 13.68 -8.93 23.29
CA PHE A 315 14.59 -8.00 22.61
C PHE A 315 13.93 -6.66 22.25
N SER A 316 14.77 -5.67 21.97
CA SER A 316 14.37 -4.44 21.26
C SER A 316 15.33 -4.14 20.13
N THR A 317 14.81 -3.60 19.04
CA THR A 317 15.58 -3.28 17.85
C THR A 317 15.10 -1.99 17.20
N ILE A 318 16.02 -1.31 16.54
CA ILE A 318 15.76 -0.15 15.71
C ILE A 318 16.24 -0.49 14.30
N PHE A 319 15.33 -0.32 13.34
CA PHE A 319 15.61 -0.40 11.92
C PHE A 319 15.56 0.99 11.31
N GLU A 320 16.54 1.32 10.48
CA GLU A 320 16.61 2.57 9.75
C GLU A 320 16.56 2.28 8.26
N LEU A 321 15.54 2.80 7.59
CA LEU A 321 15.37 2.72 6.14
C LEU A 321 15.60 4.10 5.56
N ASN A 322 16.76 4.29 4.92
CA ASN A 322 17.07 5.50 4.18
C ASN A 322 16.58 5.36 2.73
N ILE A 323 15.71 6.26 2.30
CA ILE A 323 15.17 6.31 0.93
C ILE A 323 15.54 7.68 0.36
N GLY A 324 16.51 7.70 -0.55
CA GLY A 324 16.99 8.94 -1.16
C GLY A 324 17.73 8.69 -2.47
N ASN A 325 17.59 9.62 -3.43
CA ASN A 325 18.26 9.55 -4.74
C ASN A 325 18.01 8.24 -5.51
N GLY A 326 16.80 7.66 -5.41
CA GLY A 326 16.42 6.41 -6.08
C GLY A 326 17.00 5.14 -5.44
N LYS A 327 17.67 5.27 -4.29
CA LYS A 327 18.22 4.16 -3.52
C LYS A 327 17.43 3.96 -2.23
N ALA A 328 17.28 2.70 -1.85
CA ALA A 328 16.83 2.33 -0.51
C ALA A 328 17.98 1.64 0.22
N VAL A 329 18.21 1.94 1.49
CA VAL A 329 19.21 1.28 2.33
C VAL A 329 18.63 0.99 3.69
N LEU A 330 18.54 -0.29 4.07
CA LEU A 330 18.13 -0.73 5.39
C LEU A 330 19.36 -1.02 6.26
N THR A 331 19.39 -0.43 7.46
CA THR A 331 20.38 -0.67 8.51
C THR A 331 19.71 -1.03 9.83
N ILE A 332 20.46 -1.72 10.70
CA ILE A 332 20.04 -2.04 12.06
C ILE A 332 21.09 -1.43 12.99
N PRO A 333 20.92 -0.16 13.38
CA PRO A 333 21.84 0.49 14.31
C PRO A 333 21.85 -0.18 15.68
N LYS A 334 20.75 -0.83 16.08
CA LYS A 334 20.56 -1.32 17.45
C LYS A 334 19.76 -2.61 17.49
N LEU A 335 20.30 -3.63 18.15
CA LEU A 335 19.61 -4.85 18.56
C LEU A 335 20.08 -5.23 19.97
N GLU A 336 19.18 -5.16 20.94
CA GLU A 336 19.45 -5.42 22.35
C GLU A 336 18.59 -6.58 22.86
N ILE A 337 19.21 -7.52 23.57
CA ILE A 337 18.53 -8.60 24.29
C ILE A 337 18.29 -8.15 25.72
N HIS A 338 17.07 -8.31 26.20
CA HIS A 338 16.67 -7.93 27.57
C HIS A 338 16.88 -9.06 28.57
N ASP A 339 16.78 -8.73 29.86
CA ASP A 339 16.79 -9.70 30.95
C ASP A 339 15.59 -10.67 30.88
N ASN A 340 15.63 -11.74 31.68
CA ASN A 340 14.66 -12.86 31.68
C ASN A 340 14.69 -13.71 30.40
N VAL A 341 15.88 -13.87 29.82
CA VAL A 341 16.10 -14.80 28.73
C VAL A 341 15.89 -16.24 29.22
N ASP A 342 15.09 -17.00 28.49
CA ASP A 342 14.91 -18.44 28.66
C ASP A 342 15.47 -19.12 27.42
N PHE A 343 16.80 -19.22 27.32
CA PHE A 343 17.47 -19.74 26.12
C PHE A 343 18.62 -20.66 26.52
N PHE A 344 18.30 -21.95 26.72
CA PHE A 344 19.27 -23.02 27.01
C PHE A 344 20.22 -22.73 28.18
N ASN A 345 19.74 -22.03 29.23
CA ASN A 345 20.54 -21.55 30.37
C ASN A 345 21.68 -20.59 30.02
N ILE A 346 21.67 -19.97 28.84
CA ILE A 346 22.65 -18.98 28.42
C ILE A 346 22.26 -17.61 28.99
N SER A 347 23.23 -16.91 29.56
CA SER A 347 23.02 -15.56 30.10
C SER A 347 22.79 -14.52 28.99
N GLN A 348 22.00 -13.48 29.29
CA GLN A 348 21.75 -12.34 28.39
C GLN A 348 23.06 -11.75 27.82
N LYS A 349 24.10 -11.61 28.65
CA LYS A 349 25.38 -11.04 28.23
C LYS A 349 26.07 -11.85 27.13
N ILE A 350 26.08 -13.17 27.27
CA ILE A 350 26.69 -14.07 26.27
C ILE A 350 25.90 -13.97 24.95
N LEU A 351 24.56 -13.99 25.03
CA LEU A 351 23.72 -13.84 23.84
C LEU A 351 23.93 -12.49 23.14
N GLN A 352 24.09 -11.41 23.91
CA GLN A 352 24.36 -10.08 23.36
C GLN A 352 25.71 -10.01 22.65
N GLU A 353 26.73 -10.72 23.13
CA GLU A 353 28.08 -10.68 22.55
C GLU A 353 28.22 -11.59 21.33
N SER A 354 27.64 -12.81 21.32
CA SER A 354 27.85 -13.77 20.22
C SER A 354 26.65 -13.92 19.28
N PHE A 355 25.44 -14.11 19.81
CA PHE A 355 24.25 -14.38 18.99
C PHE A 355 23.79 -13.14 18.19
N VAL A 356 23.82 -11.96 18.82
CA VAL A 356 23.43 -10.71 18.17
C VAL A 356 24.35 -10.38 16.99
N GLU A 357 25.66 -10.60 17.09
CA GLU A 357 26.61 -10.34 16.00
C GLU A 357 26.35 -11.26 14.80
N SER A 358 26.11 -12.55 15.04
CA SER A 358 25.75 -13.51 14.00
C SER A 358 24.45 -13.12 13.28
N ILE A 359 23.41 -12.77 14.04
CA ILE A 359 22.14 -12.31 13.47
C ILE A 359 22.30 -11.01 12.70
N HIS A 360 23.03 -10.03 13.25
CA HIS A 360 23.22 -8.72 12.65
C HIS A 360 23.84 -8.83 11.25
N ASN A 361 24.88 -9.64 11.11
CA ASN A 361 25.52 -9.91 9.82
C ASN A 361 24.57 -10.55 8.81
N ILE A 362 23.73 -11.48 9.25
CA ILE A 362 22.75 -12.15 8.37
C ILE A 362 21.68 -11.15 7.94
N ILE A 363 21.14 -10.34 8.84
CA ILE A 363 20.12 -9.36 8.46
C ILE A 363 20.70 -8.29 7.55
N ILE A 364 21.93 -7.83 7.77
CA ILE A 364 22.60 -6.91 6.85
C ILE A 364 22.76 -7.56 5.46
N ASN A 365 23.16 -8.82 5.40
CA ASN A 365 23.31 -9.52 4.12
C ASN A 365 21.96 -9.73 3.42
N PHE A 366 20.90 -10.00 4.18
CA PHE A 366 19.53 -10.04 3.67
C PHE A 366 19.11 -8.67 3.13
N ALA A 367 19.29 -7.60 3.90
CA ALA A 367 19.02 -6.23 3.49
C ALA A 367 19.78 -5.89 2.19
N ARG A 368 21.05 -6.26 2.08
CA ARG A 368 21.85 -6.05 0.85
C ARG A 368 21.28 -6.76 -0.38
N LYS A 369 20.78 -7.99 -0.23
CA LYS A 369 20.26 -8.78 -1.35
C LYS A 369 18.83 -8.42 -1.75
N ILE A 370 18.06 -7.87 -0.81
CA ILE A 370 16.62 -7.67 -0.98
C ILE A 370 16.31 -6.19 -1.11
N ILE A 371 16.72 -5.36 -0.15
CA ILE A 371 16.24 -3.99 0.00
C ILE A 371 17.25 -2.99 -0.57
N ASN A 372 18.55 -3.21 -0.37
CA ASN A 372 19.59 -2.26 -0.74
C ASN A 372 19.86 -2.32 -2.25
N SER A 373 18.93 -1.76 -3.00
CA SER A 373 18.99 -1.64 -4.44
C SER A 373 19.34 -0.21 -4.82
N SER A 374 20.26 -0.06 -5.79
CA SER A 374 20.47 1.21 -6.47
C SER A 374 19.30 1.60 -7.38
N ASP A 375 18.41 0.65 -7.65
CA ASP A 375 17.37 0.71 -8.68
C ASP A 375 15.97 0.51 -8.04
N PHE A 376 15.79 0.95 -6.79
CA PHE A 376 14.53 0.76 -6.04
C PHE A 376 13.32 1.32 -6.80
N ASN A 377 13.47 2.48 -7.46
CA ASN A 377 12.40 3.06 -8.28
C ASN A 377 12.04 2.18 -9.50
N ASN A 378 13.02 1.52 -10.13
CA ASN A 378 12.75 0.61 -11.25
C ASN A 378 12.01 -0.65 -10.79
N ILE A 379 12.35 -1.17 -9.60
CA ILE A 379 11.64 -2.30 -8.99
C ILE A 379 10.20 -1.88 -8.68
N LEU A 380 10.00 -0.69 -8.10
CA LEU A 380 8.68 -0.16 -7.81
C LEU A 380 7.85 0.03 -9.09
N GLU A 381 8.44 0.58 -10.15
CA GLU A 381 7.80 0.71 -11.46
C GLU A 381 7.31 -0.63 -12.00
N GLN A 382 8.15 -1.67 -11.96
CA GLN A 382 7.76 -3.01 -12.41
C GLN A 382 6.56 -3.56 -11.65
N LYS A 383 6.44 -3.27 -10.34
CA LYS A 383 5.32 -3.71 -9.50
C LYS A 383 4.05 -2.90 -9.77
N LEU A 384 4.18 -1.59 -9.97
CA LEU A 384 3.03 -0.70 -10.17
C LEU A 384 2.57 -0.63 -11.63
N CYS A 385 3.37 -1.15 -12.56
CA CYS A 385 3.11 -1.18 -13.99
C CYS A 385 1.77 -1.84 -14.36
N GLU A 386 1.35 -2.90 -13.65
CA GLU A 386 0.06 -3.56 -13.91
C GLU A 386 -1.13 -2.59 -13.75
N TRP A 387 -0.94 -1.50 -13.00
CA TRP A 387 -1.90 -0.42 -12.82
C TRP A 387 -1.66 0.82 -13.69
N GLY A 388 -0.75 0.72 -14.66
CA GLY A 388 -0.40 1.82 -15.57
C GLY A 388 0.42 2.94 -14.91
N ILE A 389 0.98 2.70 -13.73
CA ILE A 389 1.81 3.68 -13.01
C ILE A 389 3.25 3.56 -13.52
N LEU A 390 3.74 4.60 -14.19
CA LEU A 390 5.08 4.66 -14.77
C LEU A 390 5.96 5.68 -14.05
N ASN A 391 7.25 5.38 -13.96
CA ASN A 391 8.26 6.20 -13.28
C ASN A 391 7.88 6.68 -11.86
N PRO A 392 7.42 5.80 -10.95
CA PRO A 392 7.09 6.19 -9.58
C PRO A 392 8.33 6.66 -8.81
N ASN A 393 8.15 7.64 -7.93
CA ASN A 393 9.19 8.11 -7.03
C ASN A 393 8.63 8.33 -5.63
N ILE A 394 9.23 7.66 -4.64
CA ILE A 394 8.87 7.84 -3.23
C ILE A 394 9.73 8.95 -2.61
N LYS A 395 9.10 9.78 -1.78
CA LYS A 395 9.77 10.75 -0.91
C LYS A 395 9.22 10.68 0.49
N LEU A 396 10.11 10.81 1.47
CA LEU A 396 9.77 10.91 2.88
C LEU A 396 9.93 12.37 3.30
N LEU A 397 8.97 12.89 4.06
CA LEU A 397 8.97 14.28 4.52
C LEU A 397 9.15 14.38 6.04
N ASN A 398 9.76 15.48 6.49
CA ASN A 398 10.04 15.78 7.90
C ASN A 398 8.80 15.85 8.81
N ASN A 399 7.61 16.03 8.24
CA ASN A 399 6.34 16.08 8.96
C ASN A 399 5.62 14.71 9.03
N GLY A 400 6.32 13.64 8.65
CA GLY A 400 5.80 12.28 8.73
C GLY A 400 4.93 11.87 7.55
N PHE A 401 4.90 12.62 6.45
CA PHE A 401 4.20 12.21 5.22
C PHE A 401 5.12 11.41 4.29
N ILE A 402 4.53 10.44 3.61
CA ILE A 402 5.12 9.70 2.50
C ILE A 402 4.39 10.16 1.24
N ILE A 403 5.17 10.51 0.21
CA ILE A 403 4.65 10.90 -1.10
C ILE A 403 5.11 9.87 -2.11
N LEU A 404 4.15 9.24 -2.79
CA LEU A 404 4.38 8.53 -4.03
C LEU A 404 4.01 9.47 -5.18
N ASN A 405 5.02 10.03 -5.85
CA ASN A 405 4.83 10.85 -7.04
C ASN A 405 4.83 9.92 -8.27
N VAL A 406 3.77 10.01 -9.07
CA VAL A 406 3.59 9.30 -10.32
C VAL A 406 3.74 10.30 -11.46
N LYS A 407 4.82 10.16 -12.24
CA LYS A 407 5.09 11.09 -13.34
C LYS A 407 4.16 10.88 -14.53
N GLU A 408 3.84 9.63 -14.83
CA GLU A 408 3.07 9.24 -16.00
C GLU A 408 2.10 8.12 -15.63
N ILE A 409 0.85 8.25 -16.07
CA ILE A 409 -0.17 7.20 -15.99
C ILE A 409 -0.52 6.79 -17.41
N ASP A 410 -0.21 5.55 -17.77
CA ASP A 410 -0.67 4.97 -19.03
C ASP A 410 -2.09 4.45 -18.86
N ILE A 411 -3.06 5.30 -19.20
CA ILE A 411 -4.47 4.92 -19.26
C ILE A 411 -4.72 4.23 -20.60
N LEU A 412 -4.24 3.01 -20.76
CA LEU A 412 -4.83 2.12 -21.76
C LEU A 412 -6.24 1.78 -21.28
N ILE A 413 -7.19 2.62 -21.69
CA ILE A 413 -8.62 2.34 -21.63
C ILE A 413 -8.83 1.12 -22.51
N ASN A 414 -8.69 -0.07 -21.95
CA ASN A 414 -9.19 -1.29 -22.56
C ASN A 414 -10.71 -1.13 -22.69
N ASN A 415 -11.15 -0.79 -23.91
CA ASN A 415 -12.54 -0.84 -24.34
C ASN A 415 -13.09 -2.26 -24.25
#